data_AF-A0A1D1YGC7-F1
#
_entry.id   AF-A0A1D1YGC7-F1
#
_cell.length_a   1.000
_cell.length_b   1.000
_cell.length_c   1.000
_cell.angle_alpha   90.00
_cell.angle_beta   90.00
_cell.angle_gamma   90.00
#
_symmetry.space_group_name_H-M   'P 1'
#
loop_
_entity.id
_entity.type
_entity.pdbx_description
1 polymer ?
#
loop_
_entity_poly.entity_id
_entity_poly.type
_entity_poly.pdbx_seq_one_letter_code
_entity_poly.pdbx_strand_id
1 'polypeptide(L)'
;VHLVMELCAGGELFDRIIAKGHYSERAAATICRSIVNVVHICHFMGVIHRDLKPENFLLATKDEGAMLKATDFGLSVFIEEGKVYKDIVGSAYYVAPEVLRRKYGKEIDIWSAGVILY
;
A
#
# COMPACT_ATOMS: atom_id res chain seq x y z
N VAL A 1 16.30 -17.87 0.69
CA VAL A 1 15.00 -18.03 1.37
C VAL A 1 13.93 -18.12 0.30
N HIS A 2 12.97 -19.04 0.41
CA HIS A 2 11.83 -19.13 -0.52
C HIS A 2 10.55 -18.78 0.25
N LEU A 3 9.76 -17.84 -0.26
CA LEU A 3 8.45 -17.48 0.27
C LEU A 3 7.39 -18.01 -0.70
N VAL A 4 6.59 -18.98 -0.25
CA VAL A 4 5.48 -19.54 -1.03
C VAL A 4 4.19 -18.86 -0.58
N MET A 5 3.52 -18.17 -1.50
CA MET A 5 2.33 -17.34 -1.23
C MET A 5 1.22 -17.67 -2.25
N GLU A 6 0.01 -17.15 -2.01
CA GLU A 6 -1.08 -17.25 -2.99
C GLU A 6 -0.77 -16.49 -4.29
N LEU A 7 -1.28 -17.00 -5.41
CA LEU A 7 -1.10 -16.37 -6.72
C LEU A 7 -2.15 -15.27 -6.93
N CYS A 8 -1.69 -14.05 -7.22
CA CYS A 8 -2.53 -12.95 -7.70
C CYS A 8 -2.45 -12.87 -9.23
N ALA A 9 -3.42 -13.44 -9.94
CA ALA A 9 -3.40 -13.57 -11.40
C ALA A 9 -3.94 -12.32 -12.16
N GLY A 10 -4.42 -11.32 -11.42
CA GLY A 10 -5.03 -10.11 -11.95
C GLY A 10 -4.08 -9.00 -12.35
N GLY A 11 -2.79 -9.13 -12.03
CA GLY A 11 -1.77 -8.11 -12.30
C GLY A 11 -1.85 -6.92 -11.32
N GLU A 12 -1.12 -5.86 -11.65
CA GLU A 12 -1.04 -4.64 -10.86
C GLU A 12 -2.32 -3.79 -11.00
N LEU A 13 -2.67 -3.09 -9.94
CA LEU A 13 -3.82 -2.20 -9.91
C LEU A 13 -3.77 -1.13 -11.01
N PHE A 14 -2.59 -0.53 -11.22
CA PHE A 14 -2.43 0.61 -12.12
C PHE A 14 -2.52 0.22 -13.60
N ASP A 15 -1.99 -0.95 -13.98
CA ASP A 15 -2.16 -1.49 -15.33
C ASP A 15 -3.65 -1.55 -15.72
N ARG A 16 -4.50 -1.94 -14.75
CA ARG A 16 -5.95 -1.99 -14.96
C ARG A 16 -6.59 -0.61 -15.08
N ILE A 17 -6.13 0.37 -14.30
CA ILE A 17 -6.62 1.75 -14.39
C ILE A 17 -6.27 2.33 -15.76
N ILE A 18 -5.02 2.18 -16.20
CA ILE A 18 -4.53 2.66 -17.50
C ILE A 18 -5.32 2.02 -18.64
N ALA A 19 -5.55 0.70 -18.59
CA ALA A 19 -6.28 -0.03 -19.62
C ALA A 19 -7.76 0.39 -19.77
N LYS A 20 -8.40 0.95 -18.73
CA LYS A 20 -9.80 1.41 -18.80
C LYS A 20 -9.96 2.74 -19.55
N GLY A 21 -8.91 3.54 -19.69
CA GLY A 21 -8.94 4.84 -20.38
C GLY A 21 -9.68 5.94 -19.60
N HIS A 22 -10.96 5.74 -19.28
CA HIS A 22 -11.73 6.65 -18.43
C HIS A 22 -11.93 6.07 -17.03
N TYR A 23 -11.59 6.84 -16.01
CA TYR A 23 -11.71 6.45 -14.61
C TYR A 23 -12.41 7.55 -13.80
N SER A 24 -13.56 7.24 -13.22
CA SER A 24 -14.34 8.22 -12.46
C SER A 24 -13.86 8.32 -11.01
N GLU A 25 -14.11 9.45 -10.36
CA GLU A 25 -13.88 9.61 -8.92
C GLU A 25 -14.58 8.55 -8.08
N ARG A 26 -15.76 8.07 -8.51
CA ARG A 26 -16.47 6.98 -7.84
C ARG A 26 -15.69 5.66 -7.89
N ALA A 27 -15.04 5.40 -9.02
CA ALA A 27 -14.17 4.23 -9.17
C ALA A 27 -12.89 4.40 -8.32
N ALA A 28 -12.27 5.58 -8.35
CA ALA A 28 -11.12 5.92 -7.51
C ALA A 28 -11.41 5.79 -6.01
N ALA A 29 -12.55 6.30 -5.55
CA ALA A 29 -13.01 6.17 -4.17
C ALA A 29 -13.19 4.70 -3.75
N THR A 30 -13.62 3.83 -4.67
CA THR A 30 -13.77 2.39 -4.40
C THR A 30 -12.41 1.73 -4.16
N ILE A 31 -11.41 2.04 -4.99
CA ILE A 31 -10.03 1.57 -4.81
C ILE A 31 -9.43 2.14 -3.53
N CYS A 32 -9.54 3.45 -3.33
CA CYS A 32 -8.99 4.15 -2.17
C CYS A 32 -9.54 3.57 -0.86
N ARG A 33 -10.84 3.27 -0.81
CA ARG A 33 -11.43 2.56 0.33
C ARG A 33 -10.77 1.21 0.59
N SER A 34 -10.47 0.43 -0.45
CA SER A 34 -9.74 -0.85 -0.29
C SER A 34 -8.31 -0.64 0.22
N ILE A 35 -7.59 0.36 -0.30
CA ILE A 35 -6.24 0.72 0.15
C ILE A 35 -6.25 1.15 1.62
N VAL A 36 -7.15 2.05 2.01
CA VAL A 36 -7.28 2.51 3.40
C VAL A 36 -7.70 1.35 4.32
N ASN A 37 -8.53 0.43 3.85
CA ASN A 37 -8.86 -0.79 4.60
C ASN A 37 -7.63 -1.69 4.81
N VAL A 38 -6.75 -1.83 3.81
CA VAL A 38 -5.47 -2.53 3.97
C VAL A 38 -4.61 -1.85 5.05
N VAL A 39 -4.46 -0.52 4.99
CA VAL A 39 -3.70 0.24 6.01
C VAL A 39 -4.28 0.02 7.40
N HIS A 40 -5.61 0.12 7.52
CA HIS A 40 -6.31 -0.11 8.77
C HIS A 40 -6.03 -1.51 9.34
N ILE A 41 -6.15 -2.56 8.51
CA ILE A 41 -5.89 -3.94 8.93
C ILE A 41 -4.43 -4.12 9.34
N CYS A 42 -3.47 -3.60 8.57
CA CYS A 42 -2.05 -3.67 8.93
C CYS A 42 -1.81 -3.04 10.30
N HIS A 43 -2.30 -1.81 10.49
CA HIS A 43 -2.10 -1.08 11.74
C HIS A 43 -2.81 -1.72 12.92
N PHE A 44 -4.01 -2.28 12.70
CA PHE A 44 -4.75 -3.04 13.70
C PHE A 44 -4.00 -4.30 14.12
N MET A 45 -3.36 -4.98 13.17
CA MET A 45 -2.49 -6.14 13.41
C MET A 45 -1.09 -5.78 13.93
N GLY A 46 -0.84 -4.49 14.20
CA GLY A 46 0.43 -4.03 14.74
C GLY A 46 1.55 -4.00 13.71
N VAL A 47 1.28 -3.77 12.43
CA VAL A 47 2.28 -3.72 11.34
C VAL A 47 2.25 -2.36 10.64
N ILE A 48 3.43 -1.81 10.34
CA ILE A 48 3.63 -0.68 9.42
C ILE A 48 4.19 -1.24 8.12
N HIS A 49 3.56 -0.93 6.98
CA HIS A 49 4.00 -1.47 5.69
C HIS A 49 5.32 -0.83 5.22
N ARG A 50 5.41 0.50 5.33
CA ARG A 50 6.59 1.35 4.98
C ARG A 50 6.97 1.45 3.50
N ASP A 51 6.23 0.85 2.59
CA ASP A 51 6.47 0.94 1.14
C ASP A 51 5.17 0.76 0.35
N LEU A 52 4.11 1.46 0.75
CA LEU A 52 2.87 1.45 -0.04
C LEU A 52 3.05 2.25 -1.32
N LYS A 53 2.78 1.59 -2.44
CA LYS A 53 2.84 2.12 -3.80
C LYS A 53 1.96 1.25 -4.71
N PRO A 54 1.53 1.75 -5.88
CA PRO A 54 0.72 1.00 -6.83
C PRO A 54 1.20 -0.41 -7.14
N GLU A 55 2.50 -0.59 -7.31
CA GLU A 55 3.16 -1.85 -7.66
C GLU A 55 2.98 -2.90 -6.56
N ASN A 56 2.79 -2.46 -5.31
CA ASN A 56 2.55 -3.32 -4.15
C ASN A 56 1.05 -3.62 -3.94
N PHE A 57 0.18 -3.28 -4.90
CA PHE A 57 -1.22 -3.67 -4.91
C PHE A 57 -1.56 -4.52 -6.13
N LEU A 58 -1.83 -5.81 -5.86
CA LEU A 58 -2.18 -6.80 -6.88
C LEU A 58 -3.67 -7.13 -6.84
N LEU A 59 -4.21 -7.52 -7.99
CA LEU A 59 -5.57 -8.05 -8.11
C LEU A 59 -5.53 -9.58 -8.06
N ALA A 60 -6.39 -10.18 -7.24
CA ALA A 60 -6.46 -11.63 -7.09
C ALA A 60 -6.75 -12.35 -8.41
N THR A 61 -7.66 -11.81 -9.22
CA THR A 61 -8.08 -12.34 -10.52
C THR A 61 -8.23 -11.22 -11.56
N LYS A 62 -8.50 -11.58 -12.82
CA LYS A 62 -8.73 -10.63 -13.92
C LYS A 62 -10.16 -10.05 -13.94
N ASP A 63 -11.06 -10.57 -13.10
CA ASP A 63 -12.47 -10.18 -13.08
C ASP A 63 -12.66 -8.73 -12.63
N GLU A 64 -13.71 -8.05 -13.10
CA GLU A 64 -13.93 -6.62 -12.81
C GLU A 64 -14.04 -6.29 -11.31
N GLY A 65 -14.59 -7.22 -10.52
CA GLY A 65 -14.71 -7.12 -9.07
C GLY A 65 -13.58 -7.80 -8.28
N ALA A 66 -12.43 -8.07 -8.90
CA ALA A 66 -11.33 -8.78 -8.24
C ALA A 66 -10.87 -8.08 -6.95
N MET A 67 -10.59 -8.89 -5.93
CA MET A 67 -10.09 -8.41 -4.64
C MET A 67 -8.70 -7.78 -4.81
N LEU A 68 -8.54 -6.58 -4.25
CA LEU A 68 -7.24 -5.91 -4.14
C LEU A 68 -6.47 -6.48 -2.94
N LYS A 69 -5.20 -6.81 -3.14
CA LYS A 69 -4.31 -7.38 -2.13
C LYS A 69 -3.02 -6.56 -2.07
N ALA A 70 -2.60 -6.20 -0.86
CA ALA A 70 -1.27 -5.65 -0.67
C ALA A 70 -0.22 -6.76 -0.60
N THR A 71 0.96 -6.49 -1.14
CA THR A 71 2.11 -7.39 -1.17
C THR A 71 3.38 -6.66 -0.74
N ASP A 72 4.48 -7.41 -0.67
CA ASP A 72 5.82 -6.92 -0.35
C ASP A 72 5.94 -6.23 1.02
N PHE A 73 5.87 -7.06 2.05
CA PHE A 73 6.16 -6.66 3.43
C PHE A 73 7.67 -6.70 3.75
N GLY A 74 8.54 -6.70 2.73
CA GLY A 74 9.99 -6.82 2.91
C GLY A 74 10.62 -5.66 3.70
N LEU A 75 9.97 -4.50 3.66
CA LEU A 75 10.34 -3.33 4.45
C LEU A 75 9.48 -3.15 5.69
N SER A 76 8.51 -4.01 5.98
CA SER A 76 7.57 -3.77 7.09
C SER A 76 8.19 -3.98 8.48
N VAL A 77 7.56 -3.39 9.49
CA VAL A 77 7.95 -3.55 10.90
C VAL A 77 6.72 -3.73 11.78
N PHE A 78 6.90 -4.39 12.91
CA PHE A 78 5.90 -4.39 13.97
C PHE A 78 5.88 -3.04 14.68
N ILE A 79 4.69 -2.53 14.97
CA ILE A 79 4.43 -1.33 15.74
C ILE A 79 4.84 -1.61 17.19
N GLU A 80 5.77 -0.82 17.69
CA GLU A 80 6.17 -0.81 19.10
C GLU A 80 5.67 0.50 19.72
N GLU A 81 4.88 0.41 20.79
CA GLU A 81 4.27 1.59 21.42
C GLU A 81 5.35 2.59 21.90
N GLY A 82 5.21 3.85 21.52
CA GLY A 82 6.18 4.92 21.83
C GLY A 82 7.47 4.90 21.00
N LYS A 83 7.67 3.92 20.12
CA LYS A 83 8.85 3.86 19.24
C LYS A 83 8.75 4.87 18.11
N VAL A 84 9.85 5.58 17.91
CA VAL A 84 10.07 6.45 16.75
C VAL A 84 11.10 5.79 15.85
N TYR A 85 10.71 5.49 14.62
CA TYR A 85 11.58 4.85 13.64
C TYR A 85 12.47 5.90 12.94
N LYS A 86 13.68 5.46 12.57
CA LYS A 86 14.75 6.33 12.03
C LYS A 86 15.30 5.88 10.68
N ASP A 87 14.90 4.70 10.21
CA ASP A 87 15.35 4.16 8.91
C ASP A 87 14.77 5.00 7.77
N ILE A 88 15.57 5.28 6.75
CA ILE A 88 15.06 5.84 5.49
C ILE A 88 14.64 4.67 4.61
N VAL A 89 13.34 4.53 4.41
CA VAL A 89 12.71 3.42 3.68
C VAL A 89 11.57 3.95 2.80
N GLY A 90 11.06 3.09 1.93
CA GLY A 90 9.98 3.42 1.01
C GLY A 90 10.47 3.99 -0.32
N SER A 91 9.58 3.95 -1.30
CA SER A 91 9.85 4.39 -2.66
C SER A 91 9.75 5.91 -2.81
N ALA A 92 10.66 6.52 -3.58
CA ALA A 92 10.91 7.97 -3.58
C ALA A 92 9.68 8.85 -3.85
N TYR A 93 8.73 8.39 -4.68
CA TYR A 93 7.51 9.15 -4.98
C TYR A 93 6.45 9.09 -3.87
N TYR A 94 6.47 8.04 -3.05
CA TYR A 94 5.42 7.74 -2.05
C TYR A 94 5.88 7.96 -0.62
N VAL A 95 7.19 8.12 -0.39
CA VAL A 95 7.78 8.27 0.94
C VAL A 95 7.27 9.51 1.67
N ALA A 96 6.83 9.33 2.91
CA ALA A 96 6.40 10.42 3.77
C ALA A 96 7.59 11.30 4.18
N PRO A 97 7.43 12.63 4.26
CA PRO A 97 8.54 13.54 4.50
C PRO A 97 9.14 13.38 5.92
N GLU A 98 8.39 12.86 6.88
CA GLU A 98 8.88 12.49 8.21
C GLU A 98 9.81 11.25 8.22
N VAL A 99 9.74 10.39 7.21
CA VAL A 99 10.71 9.30 6.99
C VAL A 99 12.07 9.88 6.64
N LEU A 100 12.11 10.89 5.76
CA LEU A 100 13.34 11.62 5.40
C LEU A 100 13.93 12.37 6.59
N ARG A 101 13.07 12.82 7.51
CA ARG A 101 13.49 13.42 8.80
C ARG A 101 13.83 12.40 9.87
N ARG A 102 13.74 11.10 9.57
CA ARG A 102 14.05 9.97 10.48
C ARG A 102 13.28 10.04 11.80
N LYS A 103 12.04 10.51 11.74
CA LYS A 103 11.18 10.69 12.91
C LYS A 103 9.73 10.40 12.54
N TYR A 104 9.39 9.12 12.46
CA TYR A 104 8.07 8.68 12.01
C TYR A 104 7.47 7.56 12.84
N GLY A 105 6.14 7.44 12.73
CA GLY A 105 5.31 6.35 13.23
C GLY A 105 4.53 5.69 12.09
N LYS A 106 3.41 5.02 12.42
CA LYS A 106 2.59 4.27 11.45
C LYS A 106 1.89 5.16 10.41
N GLU A 107 1.79 6.46 10.69
CA GLU A 107 1.11 7.47 9.88
C GLU A 107 1.69 7.60 8.46
N ILE A 108 2.92 7.14 8.23
CA ILE A 108 3.58 7.16 6.92
C ILE A 108 2.84 6.33 5.86
N ASP A 109 2.13 5.28 6.27
CA ASP A 109 1.31 4.48 5.35
C ASP A 109 0.08 5.28 4.89
N ILE A 110 -0.44 6.19 5.74
CA ILE A 110 -1.55 7.09 5.40
C ILE A 110 -1.08 8.15 4.39
N TRP A 111 0.12 8.70 4.57
CA TRP A 111 0.73 9.59 3.58
C TRP A 111 0.84 8.90 2.22
N SER A 112 1.41 7.69 2.21
CA SER A 112 1.61 6.90 0.99
C SER A 112 0.27 6.61 0.29
N ALA A 113 -0.77 6.23 1.04
CA ALA A 113 -2.13 6.06 0.52
C ALA A 113 -2.71 7.35 -0.07
N GLY A 114 -2.42 8.51 0.53
CA GLY A 114 -2.78 9.82 0.00
C GLY A 114 -2.08 10.15 -1.32
N VAL A 115 -0.80 9.80 -1.45
CA VAL A 115 -0.06 9.95 -2.71
C VAL A 115 -0.62 9.03 -3.80
N ILE A 116 -1.02 7.79 -3.46
CA ILE A 116 -1.64 6.87 -4.44
C ILE A 116 -2.98 7.40 -4.96
N LEU A 117 -3.72 8.13 -4.13
CA LEU A 117 -5.01 8.71 -4.52
C LEU A 117 -4.85 9.91 -5.48
N TYR A 118 -3.74 10.63 -5.40
CA TYR A 118 -3.46 11.83 -6.20
C TYR A 118 -3.08 11.46 -7.64
#